data_AF-A0A1F8V2T9-F1
#
_entry.id   AF-A0A1F8V2T9-F1
#
_cell.length_a   1.000
_cell.length_b   1.000
_cell.length_c   1.000
_cell.angle_alpha   90.00
_cell.angle_beta   90.00
_cell.angle_gamma   90.00
#
_symmetry.space_group_name_H-M   'P 1'
#
loop_
_entity.id
_entity.type
_entity.pdbx_description
1 polymer ?
#
loop_
_entity_poly.entity_id
_entity_poly.type
_entity_poly.pdbx_seq_one_letter_code
_entity_poly.pdbx_strand_id
1 'polypeptide(L)'
;MILYNTLQKIKRFIFSKKDINTTSVRKIEKVNTGGKRIVAMTFDDGPCAVVCPDGRKLTEFIVDTLNEYSFTATFNIIGSTAENYPDNPGRSGSFYWSGTRYDHYPRFGDDILASAVNNPDLIRKIIDSGCELANHGYRHIVCGKQHFPYSKRVYFKNENEVYADYLRLHNYILESFRYPMTNARPPHYVESIGRGDPCGRLSSYSRPSNKTVFDVYEKLGYNYLSASFDGGGWEKNSNADEMVARLKRQLESNADSFCGSIIYQKDGLNMSGEMPIYEALPRQLNLLKSFGCSVVSVRELLEEEKL
;
A
#
# COMPACT_ATOMS: atom_id res chain seq x y z
N MET A 1 -20.49 14.97 2.61
CA MET A 1 -19.13 15.03 2.04
C MET A 1 -18.22 16.05 2.73
N ILE A 2 -18.70 17.23 3.13
CA ILE A 2 -17.90 18.27 3.81
C ILE A 2 -17.43 17.85 5.22
N LEU A 3 -18.26 17.12 5.98
CA LEU A 3 -17.94 16.71 7.36
C LEU A 3 -16.77 15.71 7.47
N TYR A 4 -16.60 14.83 6.47
CA TYR A 4 -15.55 13.80 6.45
C TYR A 4 -14.15 14.42 6.24
N ASN A 5 -14.04 15.38 5.31
CA ASN A 5 -12.77 16.05 5.03
C ASN A 5 -12.31 16.95 6.20
N THR A 6 -13.25 17.56 6.92
CA THR A 6 -12.95 18.36 8.12
C THR A 6 -12.48 17.48 9.28
N LEU A 7 -13.09 16.31 9.46
CA LEU A 7 -12.68 15.33 10.48
C LEU A 7 -11.30 14.72 10.21
N GLN A 8 -10.94 14.51 8.93
CA GLN A 8 -9.60 14.04 8.54
C GLN A 8 -8.52 15.11 8.79
N LYS A 9 -8.81 16.39 8.51
CA LYS A 9 -7.91 17.50 8.84
C LYS A 9 -7.71 17.67 10.35
N ILE A 10 -8.77 17.55 11.14
CA ILE A 10 -8.70 17.62 12.61
C ILE A 10 -7.96 16.41 13.18
N LYS A 11 -8.15 15.20 12.64
CA LYS A 11 -7.35 14.02 13.01
C LYS A 11 -5.86 14.22 12.70
N ARG A 12 -5.50 14.67 11.49
CA ARG A 12 -4.10 15.00 11.14
C ARG A 12 -3.50 16.02 12.12
N PHE A 13 -4.26 17.03 12.52
CA PHE A 13 -3.79 18.07 13.45
C PHE A 13 -3.63 17.57 14.90
N ILE A 14 -4.52 16.70 15.38
CA ILE A 14 -4.46 16.15 16.74
C ILE A 14 -3.42 15.03 16.87
N PHE A 15 -3.23 14.20 15.82
CA PHE A 15 -2.20 13.15 15.81
C PHE A 15 -0.78 13.69 15.57
N SER A 16 -0.63 14.90 15.04
CA SER A 16 0.67 15.57 14.89
C SER A 16 1.34 15.94 16.23
N LYS A 17 0.62 15.92 17.36
CA LYS A 17 1.09 16.52 18.63
C LYS A 17 1.19 15.57 19.82
N LYS A 18 1.03 14.24 19.65
CA LYS A 18 1.21 13.29 20.75
C LYS A 18 2.29 12.26 20.45
N ASP A 19 3.39 12.41 21.20
CA ASP A 19 4.48 11.48 21.44
C ASP A 19 5.34 11.10 20.22
N ILE A 20 6.27 12.01 19.87
CA ILE A 20 7.50 11.64 19.16
C ILE A 20 8.33 10.81 20.15
N ASN A 21 8.04 9.51 20.24
CA ASN A 21 9.10 8.55 20.52
C ASN A 21 10.05 8.63 19.32
N THR A 22 11.30 8.99 19.58
CA THR A 22 12.36 9.16 18.58
C THR A 22 12.71 7.80 17.97
N THR A 23 11.87 7.30 17.07
CA THR A 23 12.19 6.12 16.27
C THR A 23 13.21 6.51 15.20
N SER A 24 14.18 5.63 14.93
CA SER A 24 15.09 5.81 13.79
C SER A 24 14.41 5.51 12.45
N VAL A 25 13.17 5.00 12.46
CA VAL A 25 12.41 4.71 11.25
C VAL A 25 11.98 5.99 10.58
N ARG A 26 12.41 6.15 9.33
CA ARG A 26 11.99 7.26 8.50
C ARG A 26 10.60 7.00 7.91
N LYS A 27 9.68 7.95 8.10
CA LYS A 27 8.41 8.02 7.37
C LYS A 27 8.60 8.79 6.07
N ILE A 28 8.42 8.11 4.95
CA ILE A 28 8.61 8.68 3.61
C ILE A 28 7.23 8.95 3.01
N GLU A 29 6.89 10.22 2.85
CA GLU A 29 5.71 10.68 2.10
C GLU A 29 6.12 11.49 0.88
N LYS A 30 7.17 12.30 1.07
CA LYS A 30 7.78 13.17 0.09
C LYS A 30 9.25 13.40 0.46
N VAL A 31 10.12 13.56 -0.54
CA VAL A 31 11.52 13.93 -0.36
C VAL A 31 11.84 15.22 -1.12
N ASN A 32 12.94 15.90 -0.75
CA ASN A 32 13.40 17.06 -1.49
C ASN A 32 14.32 16.64 -2.64
N THR A 33 13.82 16.61 -3.87
CA THR A 33 14.60 16.27 -5.06
C THR A 33 15.34 17.47 -5.67
N GLY A 34 15.34 18.63 -4.98
CA GLY A 34 15.96 19.86 -5.45
C GLY A 34 15.42 20.33 -6.80
N GLY A 35 14.12 20.14 -7.04
CA GLY A 35 13.43 20.57 -8.25
C GLY A 35 13.38 19.54 -9.37
N LYS A 36 14.02 18.37 -9.23
CA LYS A 36 13.88 17.29 -10.23
C LYS A 36 12.43 16.80 -10.26
N ARG A 37 11.85 16.74 -11.47
CA ARG A 37 10.51 16.18 -11.73
C ARG A 37 10.54 14.66 -11.72
N ILE A 38 10.79 14.11 -10.53
CA ILE A 38 10.81 12.68 -10.28
C ILE A 38 9.73 12.41 -9.23
N VAL A 39 8.93 11.37 -9.45
CA VAL A 39 7.85 10.94 -8.56
C VAL A 39 7.95 9.43 -8.37
N ALA A 40 7.74 8.95 -7.14
CA ALA A 40 7.60 7.53 -6.93
C ALA A 40 6.15 7.08 -7.10
N MET A 41 5.94 5.92 -7.72
CA MET A 41 4.65 5.26 -7.75
C MET A 41 4.72 3.95 -6.96
N THR A 42 3.74 3.74 -6.08
CA THR A 42 3.61 2.54 -5.25
C THR A 42 2.35 1.78 -5.60
N PHE A 43 2.44 0.45 -5.67
CA PHE A 43 1.31 -0.43 -5.95
C PHE A 43 1.09 -1.41 -4.81
N ASP A 44 -0.08 -1.39 -4.17
CA ASP A 44 -0.35 -2.25 -2.99
C ASP A 44 -1.22 -3.47 -3.34
N ASP A 45 -1.14 -4.46 -2.46
CA ASP A 45 -1.94 -5.70 -2.41
C ASP A 45 -1.59 -6.77 -3.45
N GLY A 46 -0.63 -6.45 -4.32
CA GLY A 46 -0.10 -7.37 -5.31
C GLY A 46 0.83 -8.45 -4.72
N PRO A 47 1.39 -9.31 -5.59
CA PRO A 47 1.09 -9.43 -7.01
C PRO A 47 -0.32 -10.01 -7.25
N CYS A 48 -0.95 -9.61 -8.35
CA CYS A 48 -2.27 -9.99 -8.82
C CYS A 48 -2.19 -10.64 -10.22
N ALA A 49 -2.67 -11.88 -10.31
CA ALA A 49 -2.73 -12.70 -11.51
C ALA A 49 -4.12 -12.76 -12.16
N VAL A 50 -5.04 -11.86 -11.77
CA VAL A 50 -6.28 -11.69 -12.54
C VAL A 50 -5.92 -11.28 -13.97
N VAL A 51 -6.49 -11.97 -14.94
CA VAL A 51 -6.20 -11.76 -16.36
C VAL A 51 -6.88 -10.49 -16.86
N CYS A 52 -6.08 -9.60 -17.43
CA CYS A 52 -6.51 -8.38 -18.10
C CYS A 52 -7.18 -8.71 -19.46
N PRO A 53 -7.94 -7.76 -20.04
CA PRO A 53 -8.56 -7.95 -21.36
C PRO A 53 -7.60 -8.33 -22.50
N ASP A 54 -6.33 -7.94 -22.41
CA ASP A 54 -5.28 -8.27 -23.39
C ASP A 54 -4.61 -9.64 -23.16
N GLY A 55 -5.04 -10.39 -22.14
CA GLY A 55 -4.54 -11.73 -21.82
C GLY A 55 -3.37 -11.77 -20.84
N ARG A 56 -2.79 -10.63 -20.47
CA ARG A 56 -1.73 -10.56 -19.44
C ARG A 56 -2.29 -10.69 -18.04
N LYS A 57 -1.47 -11.11 -17.08
CA LYS A 57 -1.80 -11.00 -15.64
C LYS A 57 -1.71 -9.52 -15.21
N LEU A 58 -2.51 -9.07 -14.25
CA LEU A 58 -2.57 -7.66 -13.86
C LEU A 58 -1.21 -7.06 -13.45
N THR A 59 -0.47 -7.70 -12.55
CA THR A 59 0.88 -7.21 -12.18
C THR A 59 1.83 -7.19 -13.36
N GLU A 60 1.75 -8.22 -14.22
CA GLU A 60 2.55 -8.29 -15.43
C GLU A 60 2.24 -7.11 -16.36
N PHE A 61 0.96 -6.81 -16.58
CA PHE A 61 0.52 -5.65 -17.34
C PHE A 61 1.07 -4.35 -16.76
N ILE A 62 1.01 -4.18 -15.43
CA ILE A 62 1.53 -2.98 -14.74
C ILE A 62 3.03 -2.84 -14.99
N VAL A 63 3.81 -3.91 -14.78
CA VAL A 63 5.26 -3.91 -14.99
C VAL A 63 5.63 -3.64 -16.44
N ASP A 64 4.97 -4.30 -17.39
CA ASP A 64 5.24 -4.10 -18.82
C ASP A 64 4.89 -2.67 -19.25
N THR A 65 3.79 -2.12 -18.75
CA THR A 65 3.38 -0.73 -19.02
C THR A 65 4.39 0.26 -18.44
N LEU A 66 4.98 0.02 -17.28
CA LEU A 66 6.07 0.86 -16.75
C LEU A 66 7.32 0.78 -17.64
N ASN A 67 7.68 -0.43 -18.09
CA ASN A 67 8.84 -0.67 -18.96
C ASN A 67 8.72 0.04 -20.32
N GLU A 68 7.51 0.09 -20.91
CA GLU A 68 7.24 0.84 -22.15
C GLU A 68 7.61 2.33 -22.04
N TYR A 69 7.58 2.89 -20.82
CA TYR A 69 7.96 4.26 -20.52
C TYR A 69 9.39 4.40 -19.98
N SER A 70 10.12 3.29 -19.82
CA SER A 70 11.41 3.22 -19.13
C SER A 70 11.33 3.75 -17.69
N PHE A 71 10.22 3.43 -17.02
CA PHE A 71 9.95 3.79 -15.63
C PHE A 71 10.01 2.55 -14.73
N THR A 72 10.24 2.81 -13.45
CA THR A 72 10.23 1.81 -12.37
C THR A 72 9.25 2.24 -11.29
N ALA A 73 8.90 1.33 -10.37
CA ALA A 73 7.96 1.58 -9.29
C ALA A 73 8.26 0.69 -8.08
N THR A 74 7.55 0.90 -6.98
CA THR A 74 7.61 0.05 -5.78
C THR A 74 6.32 -0.74 -5.60
N PHE A 75 6.41 -2.05 -5.42
CA PHE A 75 5.29 -2.94 -5.18
C PHE A 75 5.25 -3.34 -3.70
N ASN A 76 4.23 -2.87 -2.98
CA ASN A 76 3.93 -3.29 -1.61
C ASN A 76 3.20 -4.63 -1.67
N ILE A 77 3.98 -5.72 -1.65
CA ILE A 77 3.48 -7.07 -1.85
C ILE A 77 2.99 -7.72 -0.56
N ILE A 78 2.05 -8.65 -0.71
CA ILE A 78 1.58 -9.52 0.37
C ILE A 78 2.10 -10.96 0.20
N GLY A 79 2.16 -11.71 1.31
CA GLY A 79 2.61 -13.10 1.31
C GLY A 79 1.56 -14.09 0.83
N SER A 80 0.44 -14.20 1.55
CA SER A 80 -0.76 -14.95 1.19
C SER A 80 -1.90 -14.65 2.17
N THR A 81 -3.14 -14.54 1.67
CA THR A 81 -4.35 -14.43 2.49
C THR A 81 -5.03 -15.77 2.79
N ALA A 82 -4.49 -16.89 2.29
CA ALA A 82 -5.11 -18.22 2.42
C ALA A 82 -5.30 -18.72 3.87
N GLU A 83 -4.58 -18.14 4.83
CA GLU A 83 -4.71 -18.45 6.26
C GLU A 83 -5.79 -17.62 6.97
N ASN A 84 -6.47 -16.73 6.26
CA ASN A 84 -7.51 -15.87 6.81
C ASN A 84 -8.90 -16.56 6.85
N TYR A 85 -8.97 -17.84 6.45
CA TYR A 85 -10.18 -18.66 6.53
C TYR A 85 -10.29 -19.39 7.89
N PRO A 86 -11.51 -19.69 8.36
CA PRO A 86 -12.80 -19.37 7.75
C PRO A 86 -13.20 -17.89 7.93
N ASP A 87 -13.78 -17.33 6.87
CA ASP A 87 -14.41 -16.01 6.84
C ASP A 87 -15.63 -16.07 5.88
N ASN A 88 -16.36 -14.97 5.72
CA ASN A 88 -17.50 -14.85 4.83
C ASN A 88 -17.21 -13.82 3.73
N PRO A 89 -17.77 -14.01 2.52
CA PRO A 89 -17.73 -12.98 1.50
C PRO A 89 -18.48 -11.75 2.01
N GLY A 90 -17.93 -10.55 1.77
CA GLY A 90 -18.66 -9.33 2.07
C GLY A 90 -19.40 -8.78 0.87
N ARG A 91 -20.05 -7.64 1.10
CA ARG A 91 -20.88 -6.99 0.07
C ARG A 91 -19.98 -6.23 -0.91
N SER A 92 -20.17 -6.44 -2.21
CA SER A 92 -19.52 -5.65 -3.27
C SER A 92 -19.69 -4.14 -3.05
N GLY A 93 -18.61 -3.41 -3.24
CA GLY A 93 -18.50 -1.97 -3.02
C GLY A 93 -18.48 -1.53 -1.55
N SER A 94 -18.47 -2.46 -0.60
CA SER A 94 -18.37 -2.12 0.83
C SER A 94 -16.92 -2.19 1.33
N PHE A 95 -16.65 -1.61 2.50
CA PHE A 95 -15.37 -1.74 3.20
C PHE A 95 -15.01 -3.19 3.61
N TYR A 96 -15.95 -4.11 3.42
CA TYR A 96 -15.80 -5.54 3.67
C TYR A 96 -15.87 -6.36 2.37
N TRP A 97 -15.80 -5.74 1.19
CA TRP A 97 -16.08 -6.38 -0.10
C TRP A 97 -15.32 -7.69 -0.33
N SER A 98 -14.06 -7.75 0.11
CA SER A 98 -13.19 -8.91 -0.07
C SER A 98 -13.27 -9.93 1.08
N GLY A 99 -14.08 -9.68 2.11
CA GLY A 99 -14.26 -10.58 3.26
C GLY A 99 -14.76 -9.81 4.48
N THR A 100 -15.48 -10.45 5.39
CA THR A 100 -16.11 -9.75 6.54
C THR A 100 -15.17 -9.50 7.72
N ARG A 101 -14.24 -10.43 7.98
CA ARG A 101 -13.30 -10.36 9.11
C ARG A 101 -11.89 -10.02 8.65
N TYR A 102 -11.51 -10.47 7.47
CA TYR A 102 -10.20 -10.24 6.86
C TYR A 102 -10.36 -9.70 5.43
N ASP A 103 -9.32 -9.06 4.92
CA ASP A 103 -9.22 -8.84 3.47
C ASP A 103 -8.71 -10.13 2.82
N HIS A 104 -9.25 -10.45 1.64
CA HIS A 104 -8.79 -11.55 0.80
C HIS A 104 -8.48 -11.01 -0.59
N TYR A 105 -7.33 -11.37 -1.15
CA TYR A 105 -6.90 -10.85 -2.43
C TYR A 105 -6.73 -11.96 -3.46
N PRO A 106 -7.07 -11.70 -4.74
CA PRO A 106 -7.59 -10.44 -5.26
C PRO A 106 -9.08 -10.23 -4.92
N ARG A 107 -9.76 -11.28 -4.45
CA ARG A 107 -11.10 -11.26 -3.83
C ARG A 107 -11.29 -12.53 -3.00
N PHE A 108 -12.35 -12.58 -2.20
CA PHE A 108 -12.75 -13.75 -1.43
C PHE A 108 -12.85 -15.01 -2.31
N GLY A 109 -12.16 -16.08 -1.93
CA GLY A 109 -12.16 -17.39 -2.60
C GLY A 109 -11.14 -17.55 -3.72
N ASP A 110 -10.47 -16.47 -4.15
CA ASP A 110 -9.57 -16.47 -5.31
C ASP A 110 -8.10 -16.28 -4.92
N ASP A 111 -7.69 -16.66 -3.71
CA ASP A 111 -6.33 -16.43 -3.16
C ASP A 111 -5.20 -16.91 -4.08
N ILE A 112 -5.43 -17.95 -4.88
CA ILE A 112 -4.47 -18.48 -5.86
C ILE A 112 -4.07 -17.43 -6.92
N LEU A 113 -4.94 -16.47 -7.20
CA LEU A 113 -4.74 -15.40 -8.17
C LEU A 113 -4.06 -14.17 -7.58
N ALA A 114 -3.62 -14.17 -6.33
CA ALA A 114 -2.81 -13.08 -5.79
C ALA A 114 -1.70 -13.60 -4.88
N SER A 115 -0.92 -12.69 -4.33
CA SER A 115 0.14 -12.92 -3.34
C SER A 115 1.44 -13.52 -3.88
N ALA A 116 2.53 -13.23 -3.16
CA ALA A 116 3.88 -13.64 -3.54
C ALA A 116 4.08 -15.16 -3.49
N VAL A 117 3.35 -15.87 -2.63
CA VAL A 117 3.45 -17.33 -2.50
C VAL A 117 2.85 -18.05 -3.71
N ASN A 118 1.69 -17.59 -4.18
CA ASN A 118 1.01 -18.23 -5.30
C ASN A 118 1.51 -17.75 -6.67
N ASN A 119 2.19 -16.60 -6.72
CA ASN A 119 2.65 -16.00 -7.97
C ASN A 119 4.15 -15.67 -7.98
N PRO A 120 5.03 -16.67 -7.78
CA PRO A 120 6.47 -16.45 -7.73
C PRO A 120 7.03 -15.89 -9.05
N ASP A 121 6.45 -16.25 -10.20
CA ASP A 121 6.88 -15.72 -11.50
C ASP A 121 6.63 -14.21 -11.62
N LEU A 122 5.53 -13.70 -11.04
CA LEU A 122 5.25 -12.26 -11.03
C LEU A 122 6.22 -11.52 -10.11
N ILE A 123 6.61 -12.11 -8.97
CA ILE A 123 7.66 -11.55 -8.11
C ILE A 123 8.99 -11.45 -8.87
N ARG A 124 9.36 -12.51 -9.60
CA ARG A 124 10.58 -12.51 -10.42
C ARG A 124 10.53 -11.41 -11.48
N LYS A 125 9.39 -11.26 -12.17
CA LYS A 125 9.18 -10.22 -13.19
C LYS A 125 9.32 -8.80 -12.63
N ILE A 126 8.80 -8.52 -11.43
CA ILE A 126 8.97 -7.22 -10.77
C ILE A 126 10.47 -6.95 -10.49
N ILE A 127 11.20 -7.95 -9.97
CA ILE A 127 12.63 -7.79 -9.66
C ILE A 127 13.44 -7.57 -10.95
N ASP A 128 13.21 -8.40 -11.97
CA ASP A 128 13.97 -8.39 -13.22
C ASP A 128 13.72 -7.12 -14.04
N SER A 129 12.59 -6.43 -13.84
CA SER A 129 12.33 -5.12 -14.45
C SER A 129 13.03 -3.95 -13.75
N GLY A 130 13.72 -4.21 -12.64
CA GLY A 130 14.33 -3.15 -11.81
C GLY A 130 13.33 -2.45 -10.88
N CYS A 131 12.08 -2.89 -10.82
CA CYS A 131 11.12 -2.39 -9.84
C CYS A 131 11.47 -2.90 -8.43
N GLU A 132 11.04 -2.14 -7.43
CA GLU A 132 11.32 -2.43 -6.03
C GLU A 132 10.20 -3.27 -5.39
N LEU A 133 10.56 -4.26 -4.58
CA LEU A 133 9.63 -4.89 -3.64
C LEU A 133 9.68 -4.22 -2.26
N ALA A 134 8.50 -3.98 -1.70
CA ALA A 134 8.27 -3.52 -0.34
C ALA A 134 7.26 -4.43 0.39
N ASN A 135 7.36 -4.48 1.71
CA ASN A 135 6.60 -5.40 2.54
C ASN A 135 5.23 -4.79 2.94
N HIS A 136 4.14 -5.50 2.63
CA HIS A 136 2.77 -5.11 3.00
C HIS A 136 2.13 -6.05 4.03
N GLY A 137 2.96 -6.80 4.77
CA GLY A 137 2.53 -7.88 5.65
C GLY A 137 2.26 -9.18 4.89
N TYR A 138 2.48 -10.32 5.54
CA TYR A 138 2.26 -11.61 4.92
C TYR A 138 0.77 -11.86 4.69
N ARG A 139 -0.06 -11.70 5.73
CA ARG A 139 -1.50 -12.03 5.67
C ARG A 139 -2.42 -10.84 5.40
N HIS A 140 -1.85 -9.64 5.25
CA HIS A 140 -2.60 -8.39 5.14
C HIS A 140 -3.61 -8.21 6.30
N ILE A 141 -3.18 -8.48 7.52
CA ILE A 141 -3.96 -8.20 8.74
C ILE A 141 -3.58 -6.81 9.26
N VAL A 142 -4.58 -6.02 9.64
CA VAL A 142 -4.36 -4.68 10.20
C VAL A 142 -3.62 -4.73 11.54
N CYS A 143 -2.70 -3.79 11.75
CA CYS A 143 -1.78 -3.81 12.90
C CYS A 143 -2.46 -3.54 14.24
N GLY A 144 -3.62 -2.86 14.23
CA GLY A 144 -4.38 -2.55 15.44
C GLY A 144 -5.87 -2.37 15.17
N LYS A 145 -6.63 -2.15 16.25
CA LYS A 145 -8.08 -2.00 16.18
C LYS A 145 -8.44 -0.80 15.32
N GLN A 146 -9.20 -1.05 14.27
CA GLN A 146 -9.81 0.02 13.49
C GLN A 146 -11.18 0.39 14.07
N HIS A 147 -11.56 1.65 13.88
CA HIS A 147 -12.91 2.13 14.16
C HIS A 147 -13.79 1.99 12.92
N PHE A 148 -15.06 2.41 13.03
CA PHE A 148 -15.96 2.48 11.89
C PHE A 148 -15.29 3.19 10.69
N PRO A 149 -15.38 2.64 9.46
CA PRO A 149 -16.25 1.55 9.03
C PRO A 149 -15.67 0.13 9.22
N TYR A 150 -14.40 -0.03 9.61
CA TYR A 150 -13.67 -1.30 9.65
C TYR A 150 -13.69 -2.01 11.02
N SER A 151 -14.61 -1.65 11.92
CA SER A 151 -14.61 -2.16 13.30
C SER A 151 -14.76 -3.68 13.45
N LYS A 152 -15.20 -4.39 12.41
CA LYS A 152 -15.33 -5.85 12.39
C LYS A 152 -14.04 -6.57 11.94
N ARG A 153 -13.05 -5.84 11.41
CA ARG A 153 -11.78 -6.41 10.95
C ARG A 153 -11.01 -7.00 12.13
N VAL A 154 -10.46 -8.19 11.92
CA VAL A 154 -9.48 -8.77 12.84
C VAL A 154 -8.17 -8.01 12.71
N TYR A 155 -7.50 -7.85 13.84
CA TYR A 155 -6.25 -7.11 13.98
C TYR A 155 -5.29 -7.84 14.91
N PHE A 156 -4.00 -7.62 14.71
CA PHE A 156 -2.92 -8.13 15.54
C PHE A 156 -3.03 -7.65 16.99
N LYS A 157 -2.76 -8.54 17.96
CA LYS A 157 -2.94 -8.24 19.38
C LYS A 157 -1.73 -7.57 20.01
N ASN A 158 -0.55 -7.77 19.45
CA ASN A 158 0.70 -7.28 20.00
C ASN A 158 1.78 -7.15 18.92
N GLU A 159 2.90 -6.52 19.30
CA GLU A 159 4.04 -6.24 18.42
C GLU A 159 4.69 -7.51 17.86
N ASN A 160 4.74 -8.60 18.64
CA ASN A 160 5.36 -9.85 18.21
C ASN A 160 4.58 -10.51 17.07
N GLU A 161 3.25 -10.44 17.09
CA GLU A 161 2.42 -10.93 15.99
C GLU A 161 2.66 -10.14 14.70
N VAL A 162 2.74 -8.81 14.80
CA VAL A 162 3.06 -7.95 13.64
C VAL A 162 4.46 -8.27 13.13
N TYR A 163 5.47 -8.29 14.01
CA TYR A 163 6.85 -8.61 13.63
C TYR A 163 6.98 -9.98 12.98
N ALA A 164 6.36 -11.02 13.54
CA ALA A 164 6.39 -12.36 12.99
C ALA A 164 5.75 -12.43 11.59
N ASP A 165 4.62 -11.73 11.37
CA ASP A 165 3.95 -11.71 10.08
C ASP A 165 4.82 -11.01 9.01
N TYR A 166 5.44 -9.88 9.34
CA TYR A 166 6.31 -9.15 8.41
C TYR A 166 7.63 -9.87 8.17
N LEU A 167 8.24 -10.43 9.20
CA LEU A 167 9.47 -11.22 9.11
C LEU A 167 9.25 -12.48 8.26
N ARG A 168 8.07 -13.12 8.34
CA ARG A 168 7.72 -14.26 7.50
C ARG A 168 7.76 -13.88 6.01
N LEU A 169 7.15 -12.76 5.64
CA LEU A 169 7.22 -12.28 4.25
C LEU A 169 8.65 -11.89 3.87
N HIS A 170 9.40 -11.22 4.76
CA HIS A 170 10.81 -10.90 4.54
C HIS A 170 11.62 -12.14 4.21
N ASN A 171 11.56 -13.17 5.07
CA ASN A 171 12.36 -14.38 4.91
C ASN A 171 11.96 -15.14 3.64
N TYR A 172 10.67 -15.26 3.35
CA TYR A 172 10.22 -15.89 2.10
C TYR A 172 10.83 -15.22 0.86
N ILE A 173 10.79 -13.89 0.79
CA ILE A 173 11.32 -13.13 -0.33
C ILE A 173 12.85 -13.19 -0.38
N LEU A 174 13.52 -13.04 0.77
CA LEU A 174 14.97 -13.10 0.86
C LEU A 174 15.51 -14.49 0.46
N GLU A 175 14.88 -15.56 0.92
CA GLU A 175 15.35 -16.93 0.69
C GLU A 175 15.06 -17.39 -0.75
N SER A 176 13.84 -17.11 -1.25
CA SER A 176 13.38 -17.60 -2.56
C SER A 176 13.84 -16.72 -3.72
N PHE A 177 14.04 -15.43 -3.48
CA PHE A 177 14.37 -14.45 -4.53
C PHE A 177 15.71 -13.75 -4.32
N ARG A 178 16.39 -13.98 -3.19
CA ARG A 178 17.64 -13.29 -2.82
C ARG A 178 17.48 -11.76 -2.80
N TYR A 179 16.28 -11.31 -2.46
CA TYR A 179 15.93 -9.89 -2.47
C TYR A 179 15.70 -9.38 -1.04
N PRO A 180 16.60 -8.53 -0.50
CA PRO A 180 16.39 -7.89 0.78
C PRO A 180 15.44 -6.69 0.62
N MET A 181 14.22 -6.82 1.14
CA MET A 181 13.31 -5.68 1.26
C MET A 181 13.79 -4.72 2.35
N THR A 182 13.56 -3.42 2.17
CA THR A 182 14.01 -2.35 3.08
C THR A 182 12.91 -1.32 3.40
N ASN A 183 11.73 -1.50 2.82
CA ASN A 183 10.62 -0.57 2.90
C ASN A 183 9.33 -1.35 3.17
N ALA A 184 8.41 -0.73 3.92
CA ALA A 184 7.13 -1.34 4.23
C ALA A 184 6.00 -0.32 4.39
N ARG A 185 4.79 -0.74 4.06
CA ARG A 185 3.56 0.00 4.31
C ARG A 185 2.62 -0.88 5.12
N PRO A 186 2.02 -0.39 6.22
CA PRO A 186 1.05 -1.20 6.93
C PRO A 186 -0.29 -1.25 6.19
N PRO A 187 -1.00 -2.40 6.19
CA PRO A 187 -2.37 -2.48 5.71
C PRO A 187 -3.24 -1.35 6.27
N HIS A 188 -3.96 -0.67 5.38
CA HIS A 188 -4.87 0.44 5.71
C HIS A 188 -4.23 1.62 6.47
N TYR A 189 -2.90 1.78 6.41
CA TYR A 189 -2.17 2.81 7.15
C TYR A 189 -2.39 2.77 8.69
N VAL A 190 -2.69 1.60 9.25
CA VAL A 190 -2.92 1.46 10.70
C VAL A 190 -1.59 1.37 11.42
N GLU A 191 -1.17 2.48 12.03
CA GLU A 191 0.13 2.57 12.71
C GLU A 191 0.13 2.03 14.14
N SER A 192 -1.01 2.07 14.84
CA SER A 192 -1.11 1.63 16.24
C SER A 192 -1.15 0.11 16.34
N ILE A 193 -0.46 -0.47 17.32
CA ILE A 193 -0.51 -1.92 17.61
C ILE A 193 -1.31 -2.18 18.88
N GLY A 194 -2.17 -3.19 18.87
CA GLY A 194 -2.78 -3.78 20.07
C GLY A 194 -3.78 -2.89 20.84
N ARG A 195 -4.02 -1.64 20.45
CA ARG A 195 -4.99 -0.75 21.12
C ARG A 195 -6.44 -1.24 20.92
N GLY A 196 -6.89 -2.10 21.81
CA GLY A 196 -8.31 -2.33 22.06
C GLY A 196 -8.91 -1.21 22.91
N ASP A 197 -9.66 -0.31 22.27
CA ASP A 197 -10.64 0.62 22.85
C ASP A 197 -10.16 1.89 23.61
N PRO A 198 -10.47 3.12 23.12
CA PRO A 198 -10.43 4.34 23.92
C PRO A 198 -11.67 4.52 24.83
N CYS A 199 -12.75 3.75 24.64
CA CYS A 199 -14.01 3.90 25.36
C CYS A 199 -14.64 2.55 25.76
N GLY A 200 -14.28 2.04 26.94
CA GLY A 200 -15.21 1.21 27.73
C GLY A 200 -14.65 -0.08 28.29
N ARG A 201 -14.39 -0.03 29.61
CA ARG A 201 -13.98 -1.13 30.52
C ARG A 201 -12.52 -1.59 30.37
N LEU A 202 -11.68 -0.98 31.21
CA LEU A 202 -10.44 -1.57 31.71
C LEU A 202 -10.73 -2.99 32.21
N SER A 203 -10.32 -3.99 31.43
CA SER A 203 -9.91 -5.26 32.00
C SER A 203 -8.60 -4.98 32.75
N SER A 204 -8.56 -5.30 34.04
CA SER A 204 -7.43 -5.05 34.95
C SER A 204 -6.15 -5.82 34.60
N TYR A 205 -6.11 -6.56 33.49
CA TYR A 205 -5.01 -7.46 33.14
C TYR A 205 -4.20 -7.09 31.88
N SER A 206 -4.62 -6.09 31.09
CA SER A 206 -3.89 -5.72 29.86
C SER A 206 -3.69 -4.22 29.79
N ARG A 207 -2.50 -3.73 30.16
CA ARG A 207 -2.08 -2.37 29.83
C ARG A 207 -2.08 -2.23 28.30
N PRO A 208 -2.72 -1.19 27.72
CA PRO A 208 -2.65 -0.97 26.28
C PRO A 208 -1.19 -0.81 25.86
N SER A 209 -0.77 -1.54 24.83
CA SER A 209 0.56 -1.36 24.24
C SER A 209 0.66 0.07 23.67
N ASN A 210 1.69 0.81 24.07
CA ASN A 210 2.08 2.07 23.43
C ASN A 210 2.94 1.84 22.17
N LYS A 211 2.87 0.62 21.62
CA LYS A 211 3.66 0.18 20.47
C LYS A 211 2.99 0.55 19.15
N THR A 212 3.82 0.79 18.16
CA THR A 212 3.43 1.17 16.81
C THR A 212 4.17 0.31 15.79
N VAL A 213 3.73 0.35 14.54
CA VAL A 213 4.44 -0.29 13.43
C VAL A 213 5.87 0.22 13.25
N PHE A 214 6.18 1.44 13.71
CA PHE A 214 7.54 1.97 13.70
C PHE A 214 8.49 1.14 14.59
N ASP A 215 8.03 0.66 15.75
CA ASP A 215 8.84 -0.23 16.61
C ASP A 215 9.19 -1.55 15.89
N VAL A 216 8.25 -2.07 15.09
CA VAL A 216 8.45 -3.30 14.29
C VAL A 216 9.40 -3.03 13.14
N TYR A 217 9.22 -1.91 12.44
CA TYR A 217 10.04 -1.55 11.29
C TYR A 217 11.47 -1.24 11.70
N GLU A 218 11.68 -0.66 12.88
CA GLU A 218 13.02 -0.44 13.45
C GLU A 218 13.77 -1.77 13.61
N LYS A 219 13.10 -2.80 14.15
CA LYS A 219 13.66 -4.15 14.29
C LYS A 219 13.96 -4.85 12.97
N LEU A 220 13.21 -4.51 11.92
CA LEU A 220 13.39 -5.07 10.57
C LEU A 220 14.37 -4.25 9.72
N GLY A 221 14.81 -3.08 10.19
CA GLY A 221 15.62 -2.14 9.40
C GLY A 221 14.86 -1.52 8.22
N TYR A 222 13.56 -1.30 8.38
CA TYR A 222 12.68 -0.79 7.32
C TYR A 222 12.38 0.70 7.46
N ASN A 223 12.19 1.38 6.33
CA ASN A 223 11.47 2.66 6.31
C ASN A 223 9.95 2.44 6.22
N TYR A 224 9.20 3.42 6.69
CA TYR A 224 7.75 3.48 6.53
C TYR A 224 7.38 4.20 5.23
N LEU A 225 6.61 3.54 4.37
CA LEU A 225 6.06 4.14 3.14
C LEU A 225 4.67 4.73 3.38
N SER A 226 4.58 6.05 3.36
CA SER A 226 3.33 6.79 3.25
C SER A 226 2.96 7.00 1.78
N ALA A 227 1.94 7.79 1.49
CA ALA A 227 1.66 8.33 0.17
C ALA A 227 1.15 9.77 0.30
N SER A 228 1.66 10.63 -0.58
CA SER A 228 1.25 12.04 -0.65
C SER A 228 0.01 12.25 -1.53
N PHE A 229 -0.29 11.27 -2.39
CA PHE A 229 -1.40 11.29 -3.32
C PHE A 229 -1.98 9.89 -3.50
N ASP A 230 -3.31 9.80 -3.50
CA ASP A 230 -4.06 8.57 -3.73
C ASP A 230 -4.60 8.56 -5.16
N GLY A 231 -4.19 7.58 -5.96
CA GLY A 231 -4.64 7.38 -7.34
C GLY A 231 -6.11 7.02 -7.46
N GLY A 232 -6.76 6.57 -6.37
CA GLY A 232 -8.20 6.32 -6.28
C GLY A 232 -8.65 4.95 -6.79
N GLY A 233 -7.76 4.15 -7.38
CA GLY A 233 -8.11 2.87 -8.03
C GLY A 233 -8.64 1.78 -7.11
N TRP A 234 -8.59 1.96 -5.79
CA TRP A 234 -9.17 1.04 -4.82
C TRP A 234 -10.65 1.33 -4.52
N GLU A 235 -11.11 2.55 -4.78
CA GLU A 235 -12.43 3.02 -4.35
C GLU A 235 -13.56 2.30 -5.08
N LYS A 236 -14.73 2.21 -4.41
CA LYS A 236 -15.95 1.69 -5.02
C LYS A 236 -16.29 2.46 -6.30
N ASN A 237 -16.54 1.73 -7.38
CA ASN A 237 -16.93 2.26 -8.70
C ASN A 237 -15.91 3.23 -9.31
N SER A 238 -14.66 3.24 -8.82
CA SER A 238 -13.60 4.02 -9.45
C SER A 238 -13.36 3.50 -10.86
N ASN A 239 -13.24 4.42 -11.81
CA ASN A 239 -12.94 4.14 -13.21
C ASN A 239 -11.70 4.92 -13.67
N ALA A 240 -11.17 4.57 -14.84
CA ALA A 240 -9.94 5.15 -15.35
C ALA A 240 -10.02 6.67 -15.59
N ASP A 241 -11.15 7.19 -16.03
CA ASP A 241 -11.33 8.63 -16.26
C ASP A 241 -11.20 9.43 -14.96
N GLU A 242 -11.80 8.94 -13.87
CA GLU A 242 -11.69 9.57 -12.56
C GLU A 242 -10.25 9.53 -12.03
N MET A 243 -9.57 8.39 -12.15
CA MET A 243 -8.17 8.24 -11.74
C MET A 243 -7.24 9.20 -12.51
N VAL A 244 -7.42 9.32 -13.82
CA VAL A 244 -6.65 10.24 -14.68
C VAL A 244 -6.99 11.70 -14.38
N ALA A 245 -8.27 12.04 -14.21
CA ALA A 245 -8.71 13.40 -13.92
C ALA A 245 -8.21 13.93 -12.56
N ARG A 246 -8.10 13.06 -11.55
CA ARG A 246 -7.49 13.41 -10.25
C ARG A 246 -6.02 13.83 -10.43
N LEU A 247 -5.24 13.03 -11.14
CA LEU A 247 -3.82 13.31 -11.40
C LEU A 247 -3.66 14.59 -12.23
N LYS A 248 -4.49 14.74 -13.28
CA LYS A 248 -4.50 15.90 -14.17
C LYS A 248 -4.76 17.21 -13.43
N ARG A 249 -5.79 17.26 -12.58
CA ARG A 249 -6.10 18.47 -11.79
C ARG A 249 -4.93 18.90 -10.91
N GLN A 250 -4.21 17.93 -10.32
CA GLN A 250 -3.06 18.22 -9.47
C GLN A 250 -1.89 18.81 -10.29
N LEU A 251 -1.57 18.21 -11.44
CA LEU A 251 -0.53 18.70 -12.36
C LEU A 251 -0.85 20.06 -12.98
N GLU A 252 -2.11 20.29 -13.38
CA GLU A 252 -2.54 21.58 -13.94
C GLU A 252 -2.52 22.69 -12.89
N SER A 253 -2.79 22.38 -11.63
CA SER A 253 -2.68 23.35 -10.54
C SER A 253 -1.23 23.73 -10.22
N ASN A 254 -0.32 22.77 -10.35
CA ASN A 254 1.11 22.95 -10.17
C ASN A 254 1.86 21.80 -10.85
N ALA A 255 2.61 22.12 -11.91
CA ALA A 255 3.37 21.14 -12.68
C ALA A 255 4.42 20.38 -11.84
N ASP A 256 4.88 20.98 -10.73
CA ASP A 256 5.87 20.40 -9.82
C ASP A 256 5.22 19.77 -8.58
N SER A 257 3.89 19.63 -8.55
CA SER A 257 3.14 19.08 -7.42
C SER A 257 3.59 17.69 -6.98
N PHE A 258 4.09 16.89 -7.93
CA PHE A 258 4.57 15.53 -7.71
C PHE A 258 6.09 15.39 -7.55
N CYS A 259 6.87 16.48 -7.64
CA CYS A 259 8.31 16.41 -7.43
C CYS A 259 8.63 15.89 -6.03
N GLY A 260 9.32 14.76 -5.95
CA GLY A 260 9.69 14.11 -4.69
C GLY A 260 8.56 13.34 -4.01
N SER A 261 7.37 13.32 -4.59
CA SER A 261 6.15 12.77 -3.96
C SER A 261 6.02 11.26 -4.19
N ILE A 262 5.24 10.59 -3.34
CA ILE A 262 4.77 9.22 -3.56
C ILE A 262 3.29 9.22 -3.98
N ILE A 263 3.00 8.59 -5.12
CA ILE A 263 1.65 8.26 -5.61
C ILE A 263 1.31 6.82 -5.21
N TYR A 264 0.15 6.64 -4.60
CA TYR A 264 -0.42 5.32 -4.29
C TYR A 264 -1.36 4.83 -5.41
N GLN A 265 -1.20 3.56 -5.77
CA GLN A 265 -2.02 2.80 -6.71
C GLN A 265 -2.32 1.41 -6.14
N LYS A 266 -3.27 0.71 -6.75
CA LYS A 266 -3.61 -0.67 -6.40
C LYS A 266 -3.11 -1.63 -7.48
N ASP A 267 -2.39 -2.67 -7.08
CA ASP A 267 -2.14 -3.86 -7.91
C ASP A 267 -3.14 -4.95 -7.50
N GLY A 268 -4.38 -4.77 -7.95
CA GLY A 268 -5.49 -5.61 -7.56
C GLY A 268 -6.83 -5.03 -7.99
N LEU A 269 -7.91 -5.61 -7.48
CA LEU A 269 -9.27 -5.20 -7.80
C LEU A 269 -9.78 -4.14 -6.82
N ASN A 270 -10.54 -3.16 -7.32
CA ASN A 270 -11.23 -2.16 -6.51
C ASN A 270 -12.34 -2.81 -5.65
N MET A 271 -12.98 -2.01 -4.78
CA MET A 271 -14.07 -2.51 -3.92
C MET A 271 -15.26 -3.10 -4.70
N SER A 272 -15.41 -2.78 -5.98
CA SER A 272 -16.45 -3.30 -6.88
C SER A 272 -16.01 -4.56 -7.64
N GLY A 273 -14.77 -5.02 -7.47
CA GLY A 273 -14.22 -6.20 -8.16
C GLY A 273 -13.65 -5.92 -9.55
N GLU A 274 -13.35 -4.65 -9.86
CA GLU A 274 -12.88 -4.18 -11.17
C GLU A 274 -11.40 -3.77 -11.12
N MET A 275 -10.72 -3.71 -12.27
CA MET A 275 -9.30 -3.33 -12.37
C MET A 275 -9.11 -2.00 -13.13
N PRO A 276 -9.58 -0.86 -12.61
CA PRO A 276 -9.54 0.41 -13.37
C PRO A 276 -8.12 0.87 -13.72
N ILE A 277 -7.11 0.38 -12.98
CA ILE A 277 -5.69 0.62 -13.26
C ILE A 277 -5.27 0.13 -14.66
N TYR A 278 -5.91 -0.90 -15.21
CA TYR A 278 -5.62 -1.41 -16.55
C TYR A 278 -5.74 -0.33 -17.62
N GLU A 279 -6.84 0.43 -17.60
CA GLU A 279 -7.03 1.55 -18.54
C GLU A 279 -6.37 2.85 -18.05
N ALA A 280 -6.27 3.05 -16.73
CA ALA A 280 -5.78 4.30 -16.16
C ALA A 280 -4.26 4.45 -16.27
N LEU A 281 -3.50 3.38 -16.04
CA LEU A 281 -2.04 3.46 -15.89
C LEU A 281 -1.34 4.02 -17.14
N PRO A 282 -1.55 3.50 -18.36
CA PRO A 282 -0.90 4.06 -19.55
C PRO A 282 -1.21 5.57 -19.72
N ARG A 283 -2.45 5.97 -19.44
CA ARG A 283 -2.90 7.37 -19.53
C ARG A 283 -2.24 8.25 -18.46
N GLN A 284 -2.09 7.74 -17.24
CA GLN A 284 -1.41 8.44 -16.15
C GLN A 284 0.09 8.58 -16.41
N LEU A 285 0.77 7.52 -16.88
CA LEU A 285 2.19 7.59 -17.24
C LEU A 285 2.44 8.56 -18.39
N ASN A 286 1.59 8.53 -19.44
CA ASN A 286 1.67 9.49 -20.53
C ASN A 286 1.49 10.93 -20.05
N LEU A 287 0.53 11.16 -19.15
CA LEU A 287 0.29 12.47 -18.57
C LEU A 287 1.50 12.95 -17.76
N LEU A 288 2.03 12.14 -16.85
CA LEU A 288 3.25 12.47 -16.09
C LEU A 288 4.41 12.81 -17.02
N LYS A 289 4.66 11.98 -18.03
CA LYS A 289 5.70 12.20 -19.04
C LYS A 289 5.50 13.51 -19.79
N SER A 290 4.27 13.88 -20.16
CA SER A 290 3.95 15.14 -20.84
C SER A 290 4.25 16.39 -19.99
N PHE A 291 4.21 16.26 -18.66
CA PHE A 291 4.64 17.30 -17.71
C PHE A 291 6.15 17.23 -17.39
N GLY A 292 6.89 16.32 -18.03
CA GLY A 292 8.33 16.12 -17.81
C GLY A 292 8.64 15.34 -16.53
N CYS A 293 7.66 14.64 -15.95
CA CYS A 293 7.87 13.80 -14.78
C CYS A 293 8.37 12.40 -15.17
N SER A 294 9.40 11.93 -14.48
CA SER A 294 9.82 10.52 -14.52
C SER A 294 9.27 9.76 -13.32
N VAL A 295 8.81 8.52 -13.54
CA VAL A 295 8.31 7.65 -12.48
C VAL A 295 9.40 6.66 -12.08
N VAL A 296 9.67 6.56 -10.78
CA VAL A 296 10.72 5.72 -10.22
C VAL A 296 10.22 4.89 -9.03
N SER A 297 11.03 3.92 -8.58
CA SER A 297 10.82 3.30 -7.26
C SER A 297 11.09 4.28 -6.12
N VAL A 298 10.58 3.99 -4.92
CA VAL A 298 10.90 4.75 -3.71
C VAL A 298 12.39 4.64 -3.39
N ARG A 299 13.03 3.49 -3.61
CA ARG A 299 14.49 3.35 -3.47
C ARG A 299 15.25 4.39 -4.31
N GLU A 300 14.97 4.47 -5.60
CA GLU A 300 15.59 5.45 -6.50
C GLU A 300 15.22 6.89 -6.13
N LEU A 301 13.98 7.12 -5.67
CA LEU A 301 13.57 8.43 -5.18
C LEU A 301 14.42 8.91 -3.99
N LEU A 302 14.80 8.01 -3.08
CA LEU A 302 15.64 8.33 -1.93
C LEU A 302 17.10 8.61 -2.32
N GLU A 303 17.60 7.99 -3.39
CA GLU A 303 18.92 8.30 -3.95
C GLU A 303 18.98 9.73 -4.52
N GLU A 304 17.83 10.28 -4.90
CA GLU A 304 17.68 11.63 -5.45
C GLU A 304 17.40 12.71 -4.41
N GLU A 305 17.32 12.34 -3.14
CA GLU A 305 17.10 13.30 -2.06
C GLU A 305 18.33 14.17 -1.80
N LYS A 306 18.09 15.48 -1.72
CA LYS A 306 19.08 16.44 -1.24
C LYS A 306 18.94 16.63 0.26
N LEU A 307 20.06 16.50 0.96
CA LEU A 307 20.24 16.87 2.37
C LEU A 307 20.21 18.39 2.56
#